data_AF-A0A7C1MH06-F1
#
_entry.id   AF-A0A7C1MH06-F1
#
_cell.length_a   1.000
_cell.length_b   1.000
_cell.length_c   1.000
_cell.angle_alpha   90.00
_cell.angle_beta   90.00
_cell.angle_gamma   90.00
#
_symmetry.space_group_name_H-M   'P 1'
#
loop_
_entity.id
_entity.type
_entity.pdbx_description
1 polymer ?
#
loop_
_entity_poly.entity_id
_entity_poly.type
_entity_poly.pdbx_seq_one_letter_code
_entity_poly.pdbx_strand_id
1 'polypeptide(L)'
;MHPIHSYSASGIYEVTLAAYSKTGAYDIAYQTITVTSPTILQIEVMEWIDEYPVPGANVRLYPTLADWDAEDHMVDEGYTNSNGKVIFNYLGPYVYYVDVWEENHNNWDLRSYMNDIYIRTDQLVPNEINTFIAWVDYVGTKGGTERDRSFVVKKLERKPKK
;
A
#
# COMPACT_ATOMS: atom_id res chain seq x y z
N MET A 1 -0.11 23.08 -30.27
CA MET A 1 -0.60 22.69 -28.93
C MET A 1 -0.89 21.19 -28.96
N HIS A 2 -0.53 20.46 -27.90
CA HIS A 2 -0.84 19.04 -27.76
C HIS A 2 -2.02 18.91 -26.78
N PRO A 3 -3.17 18.35 -27.19
CA PRO A 3 -4.29 18.18 -26.27
C PRO A 3 -3.95 17.17 -25.18
N ILE A 4 -4.33 17.48 -23.94
CA ILE A 4 -4.18 16.61 -22.77
C ILE A 4 -5.59 16.27 -22.26
N HIS A 5 -5.82 14.98 -21.99
CA HIS A 5 -7.06 14.48 -21.41
C HIS A 5 -6.75 13.47 -20.31
N SER A 6 -7.60 13.41 -19.28
CA SER A 6 -7.46 12.50 -18.14
C SER A 6 -8.68 11.59 -18.08
N TYR A 7 -8.44 10.28 -17.99
CA TYR A 7 -9.48 9.28 -17.86
C TYR A 7 -9.71 8.94 -16.39
N SER A 8 -10.98 8.86 -15.97
CA SER A 8 -11.35 8.49 -14.60
C SER A 8 -11.48 6.98 -14.40
N ALA A 9 -11.49 6.20 -15.49
CA ALA A 9 -11.66 4.75 -15.45
C ALA A 9 -10.62 4.07 -16.35
N SER A 10 -10.25 2.85 -15.96
CA SER A 10 -9.49 1.95 -16.82
C SER A 10 -10.36 1.46 -17.97
N GLY A 11 -9.76 1.28 -19.14
CA GLY A 11 -10.47 0.80 -20.32
C GLY A 11 -9.66 0.95 -21.59
N ILE A 12 -10.22 0.43 -22.68
CA ILE A 12 -9.71 0.66 -24.03
C ILE A 12 -10.53 1.80 -24.62
N TYR A 13 -9.83 2.85 -25.05
CA TYR A 13 -10.42 4.05 -25.63
C TYR A 13 -9.93 4.22 -27.06
N GLU A 14 -10.84 4.50 -27.98
CA GLU A 14 -10.49 5.01 -29.30
C GLU A 14 -10.47 6.53 -29.25
N VAL A 15 -9.29 7.11 -29.44
CA VAL A 15 -9.08 8.56 -29.49
C VAL A 15 -9.11 9.02 -30.94
N THR A 16 -9.89 10.08 -31.18
CA THR A 16 -10.03 10.69 -32.50
C THR A 16 -9.46 12.10 -32.46
N LEU A 17 -8.52 12.39 -33.36
CA LEU A 17 -8.01 13.74 -33.58
C LEU A 17 -8.44 14.22 -34.96
N ALA A 18 -9.28 15.25 -35.02
CA ALA A 18 -9.65 15.93 -36.25
C ALA A 18 -8.85 17.23 -36.40
N ALA A 19 -8.17 17.39 -37.54
CA ALA A 19 -7.44 18.60 -37.91
C ALA A 19 -8.17 19.33 -39.05
N TYR A 20 -8.35 20.64 -38.92
CA TYR A 20 -9.01 21.48 -39.91
C TYR A 20 -8.06 22.57 -40.41
N SER A 21 -8.01 22.76 -41.73
CA SER A 21 -7.24 23.83 -42.37
C SER A 21 -8.13 25.04 -42.68
N LYS A 22 -7.50 26.20 -42.87
CA LYS A 22 -8.21 27.44 -43.26
C LYS A 22 -8.85 27.35 -44.66
N THR A 23 -8.40 26.42 -45.49
CA THR A 23 -8.92 26.20 -46.85
C THR A 23 -10.09 25.21 -46.90
N GLY A 24 -10.55 24.72 -45.74
CA GLY A 24 -11.66 23.78 -45.64
C GLY A 24 -11.27 22.31 -45.78
N ALA A 25 -10.00 21.99 -46.05
CA ALA A 25 -9.52 20.61 -45.94
C ALA A 25 -9.50 20.18 -44.47
N TYR A 26 -9.83 18.92 -44.22
CA TYR A 26 -9.77 18.30 -42.90
C TYR A 26 -9.18 16.90 -42.99
N ASP A 27 -8.61 16.44 -41.90
CA ASP A 27 -8.09 15.07 -41.74
C ASP A 27 -8.46 14.53 -40.36
N ILE A 28 -8.59 13.21 -40.25
CA ILE A 28 -8.95 12.53 -39.01
C ILE A 28 -7.99 11.37 -38.78
N ALA A 29 -7.37 11.35 -37.60
CA ALA A 29 -6.57 10.23 -37.12
C ALA A 29 -7.27 9.53 -35.96
N TYR A 30 -7.13 8.21 -35.91
CA TYR A 30 -7.64 7.34 -34.84
C TYR A 30 -6.45 6.67 -34.13
N GLN A 31 -6.53 6.55 -32.81
CA GLN A 31 -5.54 5.84 -32.01
C GLN A 31 -6.22 5.12 -30.86
N THR A 32 -5.98 3.81 -30.74
CA THR A 32 -6.40 3.06 -29.55
C THR A 32 -5.43 3.32 -28.41
N ILE A 33 -5.96 3.63 -27.22
CA ILE A 33 -5.22 3.82 -25.97
C ILE A 33 -5.80 2.87 -24.92
N THR A 34 -4.93 2.14 -24.23
CA THR A 34 -5.31 1.35 -23.06
C THR A 34 -4.97 2.13 -21.80
N VAL A 35 -5.98 2.48 -21.02
CA VAL A 35 -5.84 3.07 -19.69
C VAL A 35 -5.95 1.95 -18.66
N THR A 36 -4.92 1.76 -17.85
CA THR A 36 -4.90 0.75 -16.80
C THR A 36 -5.13 1.38 -15.44
N SER A 37 -5.81 0.64 -14.54
CA SER A 37 -5.86 1.02 -13.13
C SER A 37 -4.44 1.05 -12.57
N PRO A 38 -4.12 1.96 -11.62
CA PRO A 38 -2.85 1.91 -10.94
C PRO A 38 -2.79 0.66 -10.04
N THR A 39 -1.58 0.16 -9.78
CA THR A 39 -1.37 -0.79 -8.69
C THR A 39 -1.56 -0.05 -7.38
N ILE A 40 -2.48 -0.54 -6.55
CA ILE A 40 -2.82 0.05 -5.26
C ILE A 40 -2.47 -0.95 -4.15
N LEU A 41 -1.97 -0.45 -3.03
CA LEU A 41 -1.82 -1.20 -1.80
C LEU A 41 -2.62 -0.53 -0.68
N GLN A 42 -3.64 -1.23 -0.19
CA GLN A 42 -4.37 -0.84 1.01
C GLN A 42 -3.78 -1.61 2.20
N ILE A 43 -3.32 -0.87 3.21
CA ILE A 43 -2.82 -1.43 4.46
C ILE A 43 -3.82 -1.17 5.59
N GLU A 44 -4.11 -2.21 6.36
CA GLU A 44 -4.87 -2.15 7.60
C GLU A 44 -3.93 -2.44 8.78
N VAL A 45 -3.78 -1.47 9.69
CA VAL A 45 -2.91 -1.57 10.87
C VAL A 45 -3.75 -2.02 12.06
N MET A 46 -3.36 -3.14 12.66
CA MET A 46 -4.10 -3.79 13.73
C MET A 46 -3.17 -4.11 14.91
N GLU A 47 -3.64 -3.89 16.14
CA GLU A 47 -2.91 -4.34 17.33
C GLU A 47 -2.93 -5.87 17.41
N TRP A 48 -1.79 -6.48 17.70
CA TRP A 48 -1.56 -7.91 17.59
C TRP A 48 -2.45 -8.75 18.51
N ILE A 49 -2.66 -8.31 19.75
CA ILE A 49 -3.34 -9.13 20.76
C ILE A 49 -4.85 -8.93 20.71
N ASP A 50 -5.30 -7.70 20.90
CA ASP A 50 -6.70 -7.31 21.04
C ASP A 50 -7.36 -7.01 19.67
N GLU A 51 -6.61 -7.03 18.56
CA GLU A 51 -7.09 -6.90 17.18
C GLU A 51 -7.96 -5.65 16.91
N TYR A 52 -7.65 -4.53 17.57
CA TYR A 52 -8.28 -3.25 17.25
C TYR A 52 -7.48 -2.47 16.17
N PRO A 53 -8.16 -1.66 15.33
CA PRO A 53 -7.48 -0.83 14.36
C PRO A 53 -6.70 0.30 15.05
N VAL A 54 -5.50 0.59 14.55
CA VAL A 54 -4.63 1.66 15.09
C VAL A 54 -4.69 2.91 14.20
N PRO A 55 -5.46 3.94 14.57
CA PRO A 55 -5.57 5.18 13.80
C PRO A 55 -4.35 6.09 14.01
N GLY A 56 -4.05 6.94 13.03
CA GLY A 56 -2.94 7.90 13.10
C GLY A 56 -1.53 7.29 13.04
N ALA A 57 -1.41 5.98 12.85
CA ALA A 57 -0.14 5.31 12.69
C ALA A 57 0.55 5.76 11.41
N ASN A 58 1.83 6.10 11.51
CA ASN A 58 2.71 6.37 10.39
C ASN A 58 3.11 5.05 9.75
N VAL A 59 2.93 4.93 8.44
CA VAL A 59 3.20 3.71 7.68
C VAL A 59 4.15 4.08 6.55
N ARG A 60 5.29 3.39 6.48
CA ARG A 60 6.34 3.61 5.49
C ARG A 60 6.58 2.35 4.67
N LEU A 61 6.80 2.54 3.38
CA LEU A 61 7.13 1.46 2.46
C LEU A 61 8.60 1.51 2.07
N TYR A 62 9.26 0.37 2.18
CA TYR A 62 10.65 0.17 1.76
C TYR A 62 10.72 -0.90 0.65
N PRO A 63 11.61 -0.72 -0.34
CA PRO A 63 11.70 -1.64 -1.48
C PRO A 63 12.49 -2.91 -1.15
N THR A 64 13.38 -2.86 -0.15
CA THR A 64 14.15 -4.02 0.31
C THR A 64 14.18 -4.12 1.82
N LEU A 65 14.56 -5.30 2.33
CA LEU A 65 14.75 -5.51 3.77
C LEU A 65 15.92 -4.67 4.32
N ALA A 66 16.99 -4.49 3.53
CA ALA A 66 18.14 -3.70 3.95
C ALA A 66 17.78 -2.21 4.10
N ASP A 67 16.92 -1.70 3.21
CA ASP A 67 16.40 -0.33 3.29
C ASP A 67 15.50 -0.16 4.51
N TRP A 68 14.66 -1.15 4.82
CA TRP A 68 13.86 -1.19 6.04
C TRP A 68 14.74 -1.21 7.30
N ASP A 69 15.79 -2.04 7.32
CA ASP A 69 16.75 -2.16 8.44
C ASP A 69 17.52 -0.86 8.70
N ALA A 70 17.84 -0.13 7.64
CA ALA A 70 18.55 1.15 7.71
C ALA A 70 17.61 2.35 7.84
N GLU A 71 16.29 2.13 7.78
CA GLU A 71 15.26 3.16 7.62
C GLU A 71 15.56 4.18 6.50
N ASP A 72 16.18 3.72 5.41
CA ASP A 72 16.67 4.56 4.29
C ASP A 72 15.96 4.22 2.97
N HIS A 73 16.02 5.09 1.96
CA HIS A 73 15.42 4.86 0.63
C HIS A 73 13.94 4.45 0.63
N MET A 74 13.17 5.02 1.56
CA MET A 74 11.71 4.88 1.60
C MET A 74 11.07 5.32 0.26
N VAL A 75 10.09 4.56 -0.21
CA VAL A 75 9.40 4.82 -1.48
C VAL A 75 8.04 5.52 -1.32
N ASP A 76 7.38 5.35 -0.18
CA ASP A 76 6.12 6.04 0.11
C ASP A 76 5.84 6.08 1.63
N GLU A 77 5.04 7.06 2.05
CA GLU A 77 4.66 7.29 3.45
C GLU A 77 3.21 7.76 3.55
N GLY A 78 2.49 7.26 4.56
CA GLY A 78 1.12 7.68 4.83
C GLY A 78 0.72 7.49 6.28
N TYR A 79 -0.46 7.98 6.62
CA TYR A 79 -1.03 7.85 7.96
C TYR A 79 -2.36 7.12 7.89
N THR A 80 -2.61 6.25 8.87
CA THR A 80 -3.89 5.55 8.96
C THR A 80 -5.03 6.48 9.36
N ASN A 81 -6.20 6.27 8.76
CA ASN A 81 -7.44 6.94 9.13
C ASN A 81 -8.04 6.38 10.44
N SER A 82 -9.23 6.86 10.82
CA SER A 82 -9.94 6.42 12.03
C SER A 82 -10.24 4.91 12.10
N ASN A 83 -10.18 4.21 10.95
CA ASN A 83 -10.40 2.77 10.85
C ASN A 83 -9.09 1.99 10.73
N GLY A 84 -7.93 2.61 11.02
CA GLY A 84 -6.62 1.95 10.93
C GLY A 84 -6.15 1.70 9.49
N LYS A 85 -6.70 2.41 8.49
CA LYS A 85 -6.41 2.14 7.07
C LYS A 85 -5.64 3.26 6.38
N VAL A 86 -4.69 2.87 5.54
CA VAL A 86 -3.93 3.76 4.64
C VAL A 86 -3.88 3.16 3.23
N ILE A 87 -3.82 4.02 2.20
CA ILE A 87 -3.82 3.61 0.78
C ILE A 87 -2.60 4.23 0.08
N PHE A 88 -1.82 3.39 -0.57
CA PHE A 88 -0.71 3.77 -1.45
C PHE A 88 -1.10 3.50 -2.91
N ASN A 89 -0.85 4.47 -3.78
CA ASN A 89 -1.25 4.42 -5.19
C ASN A 89 -0.02 4.43 -6.10
N TYR A 90 -0.20 4.00 -7.34
CA TYR A 90 0.84 4.04 -8.38
C TYR A 90 2.10 3.22 -8.05
N LEU A 91 1.94 2.12 -7.30
CA LEU A 91 3.04 1.25 -6.93
C LEU A 91 3.50 0.37 -8.11
N GLY A 92 4.77 -0.06 -8.08
CA GLY A 92 5.23 -1.16 -8.92
C GLY A 92 4.77 -2.53 -8.41
N PRO A 93 4.73 -3.57 -9.26
CA PRO A 93 4.33 -4.94 -8.90
C PRO A 93 5.44 -5.69 -8.16
N TYR A 94 5.90 -5.10 -7.06
CA TYR A 94 7.03 -5.58 -6.26
C TYR A 94 6.56 -6.07 -4.89
N VAL A 95 7.51 -6.62 -4.14
CA VAL A 95 7.34 -6.84 -2.70
C VAL A 95 7.78 -5.57 -1.98
N TYR A 96 7.03 -5.17 -0.96
CA TYR A 96 7.39 -4.05 -0.09
C TYR A 96 7.55 -4.53 1.35
N TYR A 97 8.40 -3.84 2.09
CA TYR A 97 8.59 -3.99 3.53
C TYR A 97 7.93 -2.81 4.23
N VAL A 98 7.02 -3.10 5.15
CA VAL A 98 6.12 -2.16 5.79
C VAL A 98 6.64 -1.88 7.19
N ASP A 99 7.08 -0.66 7.42
CA ASP A 99 7.33 -0.14 8.76
C ASP A 99 6.07 0.57 9.27
N VAL A 100 5.77 0.37 10.55
CA VAL A 100 4.65 1.05 11.22
C VAL A 100 5.10 1.60 12.56
N TRP A 101 4.88 2.90 12.73
CA TRP A 101 5.16 3.61 13.98
C TRP A 101 3.97 4.45 14.44
N GLU A 102 3.66 4.37 15.72
CA GLU A 102 2.69 5.17 16.45
C GLU A 102 3.21 5.34 17.90
N GLU A 103 2.75 6.37 18.63
CA GLU A 103 3.25 6.70 19.96
C GLU A 103 3.29 5.48 20.91
N ASN A 104 2.30 4.60 20.84
CA ASN A 104 2.18 3.43 21.70
C ASN A 104 2.17 2.11 20.92
N HIS A 105 2.39 2.12 19.61
CA HIS A 105 2.39 0.90 18.79
C HIS A 105 3.48 0.91 17.73
N ASN A 106 4.14 -0.22 17.52
CA ASN A 106 5.01 -0.40 16.36
C ASN A 106 5.14 -1.88 15.99
N ASN A 107 5.73 -2.18 14.84
CA ASN A 107 5.98 -3.55 14.38
C ASN A 107 7.46 -3.97 14.42
N TRP A 108 8.32 -3.17 15.06
CA TRP A 108 9.77 -3.40 15.09
C TRP A 108 10.12 -4.75 15.71
N ASP A 109 9.60 -5.01 16.91
CA ASP A 109 9.91 -6.24 17.64
C ASP A 109 9.25 -7.48 17.01
N LEU A 110 8.15 -7.31 16.24
CA LEU A 110 7.44 -8.41 15.59
C LEU A 110 8.29 -9.16 14.56
N ARG A 111 9.24 -8.48 13.92
CA ARG A 111 10.21 -9.13 13.03
C ARG A 111 11.05 -10.18 13.76
N SER A 112 11.48 -9.88 14.98
CA SER A 112 12.38 -10.75 15.76
C SER A 112 11.74 -12.09 16.13
N TYR A 113 10.41 -12.12 16.30
CA TYR A 113 9.71 -13.32 16.74
C TYR A 113 9.44 -14.33 15.63
N MET A 114 9.19 -13.85 14.41
CA MET A 114 8.62 -14.72 13.37
C MET A 114 9.10 -14.39 11.94
N ASN A 115 10.26 -13.75 11.82
CA ASN A 115 10.90 -13.38 10.55
C ASN A 115 10.13 -12.27 9.81
N ASP A 116 10.54 -11.97 8.58
CA ASP A 116 10.03 -10.83 7.81
C ASP A 116 8.55 -10.96 7.39
N ILE A 117 7.88 -12.08 7.66
CA ILE A 117 6.51 -12.36 7.19
C ILE A 117 5.47 -11.33 7.67
N TYR A 118 5.72 -10.66 8.80
CA TYR A 118 4.84 -9.65 9.40
C TYR A 118 5.02 -8.24 8.85
N ILE A 119 6.17 -8.00 8.21
CA ILE A 119 6.49 -6.70 7.61
C ILE A 119 6.55 -6.79 6.09
N ARG A 120 6.58 -7.99 5.50
CA ARG A 120 6.76 -8.21 4.07
C ARG A 120 5.44 -8.55 3.38
N THR A 121 5.04 -7.72 2.42
CA THR A 121 3.88 -8.00 1.57
C THR A 121 4.10 -9.25 0.69
N ASP A 122 3.03 -9.79 0.13
CA ASP A 122 3.18 -10.57 -1.10
C ASP A 122 3.58 -9.65 -2.26
N GLN A 123 4.08 -10.22 -3.36
CA GLN A 123 4.31 -9.43 -4.57
C GLN A 123 2.98 -8.84 -5.04
N LEU A 124 2.93 -7.51 -5.22
CA LEU A 124 1.71 -6.85 -5.63
C LEU A 124 1.31 -7.30 -7.05
N VAL A 125 0.01 -7.52 -7.24
CA VAL A 125 -0.57 -7.77 -8.56
C VAL A 125 -0.71 -6.42 -9.26
N PRO A 126 -0.12 -6.24 -10.46
CA PRO A 126 -0.18 -4.98 -11.17
C PRO A 126 -1.62 -4.60 -11.51
N ASN A 127 -1.91 -3.30 -11.47
CA ASN A 127 -3.19 -2.73 -11.89
C ASN A 127 -4.41 -3.19 -11.08
N GLU A 128 -4.19 -3.66 -9.86
CA GLU A 128 -5.23 -4.11 -8.93
C GLU A 128 -5.09 -3.45 -7.56
N ILE A 129 -6.16 -3.58 -6.75
CA ILE A 129 -6.14 -3.27 -5.33
C ILE A 129 -5.58 -4.49 -4.59
N ASN A 130 -4.39 -4.33 -4.04
CA ASN A 130 -3.76 -5.28 -3.15
C ASN A 130 -4.06 -4.91 -1.70
N THR A 131 -4.12 -5.91 -0.82
CA THR A 131 -4.39 -5.70 0.61
C THR A 131 -3.29 -6.33 1.46
N PHE A 132 -2.97 -5.69 2.58
CA PHE A 132 -2.02 -6.19 3.58
C PHE A 132 -2.50 -5.80 4.98
N ILE A 133 -2.38 -6.71 5.95
CA ILE A 133 -2.63 -6.41 7.36
C ILE A 133 -1.25 -6.26 8.03
N ALA A 134 -0.97 -5.06 8.53
CA ALA A 134 0.24 -4.78 9.29
C ALA A 134 -0.09 -4.90 10.78
N TRP A 135 0.46 -5.93 11.41
CA TRP A 135 0.32 -6.11 12.85
C TRP A 135 1.31 -5.23 13.60
N VAL A 136 0.89 -4.66 14.73
CA VAL A 136 1.74 -3.87 15.63
C VAL A 136 1.56 -4.36 17.06
N ASP A 137 2.61 -4.28 17.86
CA ASP A 137 2.57 -4.53 19.30
C ASP A 137 2.39 -3.21 20.07
N TYR A 138 1.76 -3.29 21.25
CA TYR A 138 1.61 -2.16 22.15
C TYR A 138 2.87 -1.96 23.01
N VAL A 139 3.57 -0.84 22.81
CA VAL A 139 4.84 -0.50 23.49
C VAL A 139 4.71 0.60 24.55
N GLY A 140 3.51 1.12 24.78
CA GLY A 140 3.27 2.17 25.77
C GLY A 140 3.43 1.74 27.24
N THR A 141 3.58 2.73 28.13
CA THR A 141 3.57 2.51 29.59
C THR A 141 2.12 2.43 30.10
N LYS A 142 1.56 1.23 30.18
CA LYS A 142 0.25 1.00 30.82
C LYS A 142 0.40 1.02 32.35
N GLY A 143 -0.35 1.89 33.02
CA GLY A 143 -0.57 1.80 34.46
C GLY A 143 -1.28 0.49 34.82
N GLY A 144 -0.57 -0.41 35.51
CA GLY A 144 -1.13 -1.38 36.46
C GLY A 144 -2.10 -2.44 35.92
N THR A 145 -1.64 -3.37 35.08
CA THR A 145 -1.86 -4.82 35.25
C THR A 145 -0.95 -5.55 34.26
N GLU A 146 0.02 -6.28 34.79
CA GLU A 146 0.96 -7.07 34.01
C GLU A 146 0.21 -8.24 33.36
N ARG A 147 -0.30 -8.03 32.14
CA ARG A 147 -0.79 -9.14 31.31
C ARG A 147 0.42 -9.96 30.89
N ASP A 148 0.31 -11.28 30.99
CA ASP A 148 1.31 -12.22 30.47
C ASP A 148 1.56 -11.89 28.99
N ARG A 149 2.74 -11.33 28.70
CA ARG A 149 3.21 -10.95 27.35
C ARG A 149 3.82 -12.16 26.63
N SER A 150 3.40 -13.38 26.96
CA SER A 150 3.71 -14.53 26.13
C SER A 150 3.07 -14.29 24.76
N PHE A 151 3.88 -13.87 23.77
CA PHE A 151 3.43 -13.63 22.40
C PHE A 151 2.71 -14.87 21.89
N VAL A 152 1.37 -14.78 21.81
CA VAL A 152 0.57 -15.85 21.23
C VAL A 152 0.93 -15.89 19.76
N VAL A 153 1.64 -16.95 19.36
CA VAL A 153 1.98 -17.20 17.95
C VAL A 153 0.69 -17.43 17.18
N LYS A 154 0.14 -16.40 16.55
CA LYS A 154 -0.95 -16.57 15.57
C LYS A 154 -0.31 -17.11 14.30
N LYS A 155 -0.73 -18.30 13.88
CA LYS A 155 -0.36 -18.83 12.57
C LYS A 155 -1.05 -17.98 11.51
N LEU A 156 -0.31 -17.06 10.88
CA LEU A 156 -0.80 -16.39 9.68
C LEU A 156 -0.85 -17.40 8.53
N GLU A 157 -2.04 -17.93 8.26
CA GLU A 157 -2.27 -18.66 7.02
C GLU A 157 -2.51 -17.65 5.91
N ARG A 158 -1.52 -17.51 5.01
CA ARG A 158 -1.70 -16.78 3.75
C ARG A 158 -2.73 -17.55 2.93
N LYS A 159 -3.98 -17.06 2.92
CA LYS A 159 -5.02 -17.66 2.09
C LYS A 159 -4.59 -17.52 0.63
N PRO A 160 -4.58 -18.60 -0.17
CA PRO A 160 -4.38 -18.47 -1.60
C PRO A 160 -5.49 -17.56 -2.16
N LYS A 161 -5.11 -16.53 -2.92
CA LYS A 161 -6.06 -15.71 -3.67
C LYS A 161 -6.80 -16.63 -4.66
N LYS A 162 -8.14 -16.57 -4.67
CA LYS A 162 -9.00 -17.27 -5.63
C LYS A 162 -8.88 -16.65 -7.00
#